data_AF-T1G2V4-F1
#
_entry.id   AF-T1G2V4-F1
#
_cell.length_a   1.000
_cell.length_b   1.000
_cell.length_c   1.000
_cell.angle_alpha   90.00
_cell.angle_beta   90.00
_cell.angle_gamma   90.00
#
_symmetry.space_group_name_H-M   'P 1'
#
loop_
_entity.id
_entity.type
_entity.pdbx_description
1 polymer ?
#
loop_
_entity_poly.entity_id
_entity_poly.type
_entity_poly.pdbx_seq_one_letter_code
_entity_poly.pdbx_strand_id
1 'polypeptide(L)'
;MYQLIVVGGLQCTFPNVETLLRIFLTIPISNATGERSFSVLKRIKNYLRNSISQCKLGDLSILCIESKETLEYDFNAHIDSFAKLKSRKKVI
;
A
#
# COMPACT_ATOMS: atom_id res chain seq x y z
N MET A 1 -28.13 0.70 4.22
CA MET A 1 -28.42 2.13 3.96
C MET A 1 -27.65 2.62 2.73
N TYR A 2 -26.31 2.66 2.74
CA TYR A 2 -25.53 2.99 1.51
C TYR A 2 -25.87 2.08 0.31
N GLN A 3 -25.89 0.76 0.51
CA GLN A 3 -26.29 -0.21 -0.54
C GLN A 3 -27.70 0.03 -1.10
N LEU A 4 -28.64 0.56 -0.31
CA LEU A 4 -30.00 0.86 -0.76
C LEU A 4 -30.04 2.07 -1.69
N ILE A 5 -29.22 3.09 -1.42
CA ILE A 5 -29.10 4.28 -2.27
C ILE A 5 -28.44 3.93 -3.60
N VAL A 6 -27.45 3.03 -3.58
CA VAL A 6 -26.76 2.54 -4.78
C VAL A 6 -27.69 1.69 -5.65
N VAL A 7 -28.33 0.66 -5.08
CA VAL A 7 -29.22 -0.25 -5.83
C VAL A 7 -30.50 0.44 -6.30
N GLY A 8 -31.02 1.38 -5.52
CA GLY A 8 -32.21 2.14 -5.89
C GLY A 8 -31.96 3.31 -6.85
N GLY A 9 -30.71 3.59 -7.25
CA GLY A 9 -30.38 4.70 -8.15
C GLY A 9 -30.61 6.10 -7.57
N LEU A 10 -30.77 6.25 -6.24
CA LEU A 10 -31.08 7.52 -5.57
C LEU A 10 -29.85 8.43 -5.36
N GLN A 11 -28.70 8.08 -5.92
CA GLN A 11 -27.45 8.84 -5.79
C GLN A 11 -27.60 10.28 -6.30
N CYS A 12 -28.33 10.45 -7.40
CA CYS A 12 -28.59 11.76 -8.00
C CYS A 12 -29.59 12.60 -7.19
N THR A 13 -30.48 11.95 -6.43
CA THR A 13 -31.52 12.61 -5.63
C THR A 13 -30.95 13.17 -4.32
N PHE A 14 -29.97 12.47 -3.72
CA PHE A 14 -29.36 12.86 -2.45
C PHE A 14 -27.82 12.82 -2.50
N PRO A 15 -27.17 13.67 -3.30
CA PRO A 15 -25.72 13.61 -3.53
C PRO A 15 -24.90 13.84 -2.25
N ASN A 16 -25.38 14.72 -1.36
CA ASN A 16 -24.70 15.01 -0.10
C ASN A 16 -24.77 13.83 0.89
N VAL A 17 -25.91 13.13 0.93
CA VAL A 17 -26.11 11.97 1.80
C VAL A 17 -25.27 10.79 1.31
N GLU A 18 -25.21 10.61 -0.01
CA GLU A 18 -24.38 9.60 -0.68
C GLU A 18 -22.89 9.82 -0.36
N THR A 19 -22.42 11.06 -0.48
CA THR A 19 -21.05 11.45 -0.15
C THR A 19 -20.73 11.22 1.33
N LEU A 20 -21.63 11.62 2.24
CA LEU A 20 -21.45 11.44 3.68
C LEU A 20 -21.35 9.96 4.06
N LEU A 21 -22.21 9.12 3.50
CA LEU A 21 -22.20 7.67 3.75
C LEU A 21 -20.93 7.02 3.18
N ARG A 22 -20.45 7.48 2.03
CA ARG A 22 -19.18 7.01 1.46
C ARG A 22 -18.01 7.35 2.40
N ILE A 23 -17.94 8.58 2.88
CA ILE A 23 -16.92 9.00 3.86
C ILE A 23 -17.03 8.17 5.13
N PHE A 24 -18.24 8.00 5.67
CA PHE A 24 -18.48 7.20 6.88
C PHE A 24 -17.99 5.76 6.73
N LEU A 25 -18.18 5.13 5.57
CA LEU A 25 -17.70 3.78 5.29
C LEU A 25 -16.17 3.68 5.16
N THR A 26 -15.50 4.78 4.78
CA THR A 26 -14.02 4.82 4.70
C THR A 26 -13.34 5.11 6.03
N ILE A 27 -14.08 5.62 7.02
CA ILE A 27 -13.53 5.86 8.35
C ILE A 27 -13.27 4.50 9.02
N PRO A 28 -12.03 4.23 9.47
CA PRO A 28 -11.74 3.02 10.20
C PRO A 28 -12.48 3.04 11.54
N ILE A 29 -13.38 2.08 11.74
CA ILE A 29 -14.11 1.90 13.01
C ILE A 29 -13.18 1.39 14.11
N SER A 30 -12.06 0.75 13.75
CA SER A 30 -11.09 0.22 14.69
C SER A 30 -9.66 0.56 14.31
N ASN A 31 -8.79 0.57 15.32
CA ASN A 31 -7.36 0.78 15.15
C ASN A 31 -6.64 -0.46 14.62
N ALA A 32 -7.34 -1.57 14.35
CA ALA A 32 -6.75 -2.85 13.96
C ALA A 32 -5.87 -2.73 12.70
N THR A 33 -6.26 -1.89 11.73
CA THR A 33 -5.45 -1.63 10.54
C THR A 33 -4.15 -0.89 10.88
N GLY A 34 -4.20 0.10 11.79
CA GLY A 34 -3.02 0.80 12.28
C GLY A 34 -2.10 -0.12 13.08
N GLU A 35 -2.66 -0.93 13.98
CA GLU A 35 -1.92 -1.93 14.76
C GLU A 35 -1.23 -2.96 13.87
N ARG A 36 -1.91 -3.42 12.81
CA ARG A 36 -1.30 -4.28 11.77
C ARG A 36 -0.09 -3.60 11.13
N SER A 37 -0.21 -2.33 10.72
CA SER A 37 0.91 -1.57 10.16
C SER A 37 2.07 -1.39 11.14
N PHE A 38 1.81 -1.11 12.42
CA PHE A 38 2.85 -1.03 13.45
C PHE A 38 3.51 -2.37 13.75
N SER A 39 2.77 -3.47 13.71
CA SER A 39 3.31 -4.82 13.84
C SER A 39 4.27 -5.16 12.69
N VAL A 40 3.93 -4.78 11.46
CA VAL A 40 4.81 -4.90 10.29
C VAL A 40 6.06 -4.03 10.46
N LEU A 41 5.91 -2.77 10.88
CA LEU A 41 7.03 -1.87 11.15
C LEU A 41 8.02 -2.46 12.18
N LYS A 42 7.51 -3.10 13.23
CA LYS A 42 8.33 -3.79 14.24
C LYS A 42 9.15 -4.96 13.66
N ARG A 43 8.64 -5.64 12.62
CA ARG A 43 9.39 -6.70 11.90
C ARG A 43 10.48 -6.12 11.00
N ILE A 44 10.22 -4.98 10.36
CA ILE A 44 11.17 -4.31 9.46
C ILE A 44 12.29 -3.63 10.25
N LYS A 45 11.91 -2.90 11.32
CA LYS A 45 12.80 -2.15 12.21
C LYS A 45 12.90 -2.89 13.55
N ASN A 46 13.84 -3.82 13.62
CA ASN A 46 14.15 -4.55 14.84
C ASN A 46 15.40 -3.97 15.53
N TYR A 47 15.70 -4.45 16.74
CA TYR A 47 16.81 -3.94 17.56
C TYR A 47 18.17 -3.96 16.81
N LEU A 48 18.43 -5.01 16.05
CA LEU A 48 19.68 -5.18 15.29
C LEU A 48 19.72 -4.30 14.02
N ARG A 49 18.55 -3.90 13.50
CA ARG A 49 18.38 -3.14 12.25
C ARG A 49 17.72 -1.78 12.51
N ASN A 50 18.24 -1.03 13.48
CA ASN A 50 17.67 0.26 13.87
C ASN A 50 18.19 1.44 13.00
N SER A 51 19.33 1.27 12.31
CA SER A 51 19.94 2.30 11.45
C SER A 51 19.40 2.24 10.00
N ILE A 52 18.13 2.57 9.81
CA ILE A 52 17.48 2.70 8.49
C ILE A 52 16.99 4.14 8.31
N SER A 53 17.17 4.68 7.09
CA SER A 53 16.62 5.99 6.73
C SER A 53 15.10 5.95 6.63
N GLN A 54 14.45 7.08 6.93
CA GLN A 54 12.98 7.16 6.97
C GLN A 54 12.34 6.83 5.62
N CYS A 55 12.92 7.31 4.50
CA CYS A 55 12.46 6.97 3.16
C CYS A 55 12.46 5.45 2.93
N LYS A 56 13.59 4.80 3.22
CA LYS A 56 13.74 3.36 3.02
C LYS A 56 12.85 2.54 3.94
N LEU A 57 12.58 3.02 5.16
CA LEU A 57 11.62 2.39 6.07
C LEU A 57 10.21 2.44 5.49
N GLY A 58 9.79 3.60 4.97
CA GLY A 58 8.49 3.79 4.32
C GLY A 58 8.31 2.83 3.15
N ASP A 59 9.27 2.82 2.23
CA ASP A 59 9.22 1.97 1.02
C ASP A 59 9.10 0.48 1.38
N LEU A 60 9.92 0.00 2.32
CA LEU A 60 9.86 -1.39 2.79
C LEU A 60 8.54 -1.71 3.50
N SER A 61 7.97 -0.75 4.22
CA SER A 61 6.70 -0.93 4.94
C SER A 61 5.55 -1.11 3.98
N ILE A 62 5.52 -0.32 2.90
CA ILE A 62 4.51 -0.44 1.83
C ILE A 62 4.62 -1.81 1.16
N LEU A 63 5.83 -2.23 0.78
CA LEU A 63 6.06 -3.56 0.17
C LEU A 63 5.63 -4.72 1.09
N CYS A 64 5.80 -4.57 2.40
CA CYS A 64 5.38 -5.60 3.36
C CYS A 64 3.86 -5.60 3.61
N ILE A 65 3.21 -4.43 3.63
CA ILE A 65 1.75 -4.32 3.75
C ILE A 65 1.09 -4.91 2.51
N GLU A 66 1.58 -4.54 1.31
CA GLU A 66 1.14 -5.04 0.01
C GLU A 66 1.91 -6.32 -0.41
N SER A 67 2.24 -7.16 0.57
CA SER A 67 3.08 -8.35 0.34
C SER A 67 2.46 -9.35 -0.63
N LYS A 68 1.14 -9.40 -0.76
CA LYS A 68 0.44 -10.28 -1.71
C LYS A 68 0.83 -9.95 -3.15
N GLU A 69 0.60 -8.70 -3.55
CA GLU A 69 0.96 -8.20 -4.89
C GLU A 69 2.47 -8.24 -5.11
N THR A 70 3.24 -7.90 -4.06
CA THR A 70 4.70 -7.91 -4.11
C THR A 70 5.27 -9.30 -4.38
N LEU A 71 4.66 -10.37 -3.82
CA LEU A 71 5.12 -11.74 -4.02
C LEU A 71 4.76 -12.31 -5.40
N GLU A 72 3.67 -11.82 -6.02
CA GLU A 72 3.28 -12.21 -7.37
C GLU A 72 4.13 -11.52 -8.46
N TYR A 73 4.79 -10.41 -8.12
CA TYR A 73 5.61 -9.64 -9.04
C TYR A 73 6.97 -10.32 -9.35
N ASP A 74 7.32 -10.43 -10.63
CA ASP A 74 8.63 -10.96 -11.04
C ASP A 74 9.75 -9.91 -10.91
N PHE A 75 10.48 -10.00 -9.80
CA PHE A 75 11.65 -9.16 -9.57
C PHE A 75 12.81 -9.46 -10.52
N ASN A 76 12.93 -10.68 -11.05
CA ASN A 76 14.11 -11.07 -11.83
C ASN A 76 14.18 -10.30 -13.15
N ALA A 77 13.07 -10.21 -13.88
CA ALA A 77 12.98 -9.40 -15.08
C ALA A 77 13.34 -7.92 -14.82
N HIS A 78 12.93 -7.40 -13.67
CA HIS A 78 13.21 -6.01 -13.30
C HIS A 78 14.68 -5.80 -12.91
N ILE A 79 15.28 -6.74 -12.16
CA ILE A 79 16.69 -6.74 -11.80
C ILE A 79 17.55 -6.79 -13.07
N ASP A 80 17.20 -7.64 -14.03
CA ASP A 80 17.91 -7.76 -15.30
C ASP A 80 17.86 -6.48 -16.12
N SER A 81 16.70 -5.81 -16.15
CA SER A 81 16.55 -4.50 -16.78
C SER A 81 17.44 -3.45 -16.10
N PHE A 82 17.44 -3.39 -14.77
CA PHE A 82 18.30 -2.49 -14.00
C PHE A 82 19.79 -2.77 -14.22
N ALA A 83 20.18 -4.05 -14.29
CA ALA A 83 21.54 -4.48 -14.55
C ALA A 83 22.00 -4.08 -15.95
N LYS A 84 21.14 -4.22 -16.97
CA LYS A 84 21.40 -3.77 -18.34
C LYS A 84 21.60 -2.26 -18.41
N LEU A 85 20.81 -1.47 -17.68
CA LEU A 85 20.94 -0.01 -17.62
C LEU A 85 22.23 0.46 -16.93
N LYS A 86 22.66 -0.24 -15.87
CA LYS A 86 23.91 0.06 -15.16
C LYS A 86 25.17 -0.52 -15.81
N SER A 87 25.01 -1.45 -16.77
CA SER A 87 26.14 -2.07 -17.46
C SER A 87 26.86 -1.03 -18.33
N ARG A 88 28.08 -0.67 -17.93
CA ARG A 88 29.00 0.09 -18.78
C ARG A 88 29.44 -0.84 -19.91
N LYS A 89 28.94 -0.61 -21.13
CA LYS A 89 29.42 -1.31 -22.33
C LYS A 89 30.89 -0.94 -22.55
N LYS A 90 31.80 -1.85 -22.21
CA LYS A 90 33.20 -1.72 -22.62
C LYS A 90 33.24 -2.06 -24.10
N VAL A 91 33.47 -1.06 -24.95
CA VAL A 91 33.74 -1.26 -26.36
C VAL A 91 35.09 -1.98 -26.45
N ILE A 92 35.09 -3.20 -26.98
CA ILE A 92 36.28 -3.98 -27.33
C ILE A 92 36.43 -3.88 -28.84
#